data_AF-D7TA45-F1
#
_entry.id   AF-D7TA45-F1
#
_cell.length_a   1.000
_cell.length_b   1.000
_cell.length_c   1.000
_cell.angle_alpha   90.00
_cell.angle_beta   90.00
_cell.angle_gamma   90.00
#
_symmetry.space_group_name_H-M   'P 1'
#
loop_
_entity.id
_entity.type
_entity.pdbx_description
1 polymer ?
#
loop_
_entity_poly.entity_id
_entity_poly.type
_entity_poly.pdbx_seq_one_letter_code
_entity_poly.pdbx_strand_id
1 'polypeptide(L)' 'MVVKVYGSVRAAFPQRVLACLIEKGVEFEVVHMDLDSGDQKRPHFLLLPLPSLFQQNNLYLII' A
#
# COMPACT_ATOMS: atom_id res chain seq x y z
N MET A 1 5.84 -7.59 12.83
CA MET A 1 4.71 -6.69 12.50
C MET A 1 4.82 -6.42 11.01
N VAL A 2 3.86 -6.90 10.21
CA VAL A 2 3.98 -6.96 8.75
C VAL A 2 3.33 -5.72 8.12
N VAL A 3 4.04 -5.06 7.21
CA VAL A 3 3.55 -3.89 6.46
C VAL A 3 2.53 -4.32 5.41
N LYS A 4 1.41 -3.60 5.25
CA LYS A 4 0.43 -3.90 4.19
C LYS A 4 0.46 -2.83 3.09
N VAL A 5 0.82 -3.25 1.89
CA VAL A 5 0.84 -2.38 0.70
C VAL A 5 -0.42 -2.64 -0.12
N TYR A 6 -1.28 -1.66 -0.24
CA TYR A 6 -2.52 -1.74 -1.02
C TYR A 6 -2.27 -1.16 -2.40
N GLY A 7 -2.37 -2.00 -3.43
CA GLY A 7 -2.12 -1.54 -4.79
C GLY A 7 -1.86 -2.67 -5.77
N SER A 8 -1.78 -2.30 -7.04
CA SER A 8 -1.36 -3.22 -8.10
C SER A 8 0.16 -3.28 -8.19
N VAL A 9 0.73 -4.49 -8.17
CA VAL A 9 2.17 -4.71 -8.40
C VAL A 9 2.66 -4.26 -9.79
N ARG A 10 1.72 -4.05 -10.73
CA ARG A 10 2.01 -3.52 -12.07
C ARG A 10 2.04 -1.99 -12.11
N ALA A 11 1.51 -1.32 -11.09
CA ALA A 11 1.48 0.14 -11.07
C ALA A 11 2.83 0.71 -10.60
N ALA A 12 3.24 1.81 -11.22
CA ALA A 12 4.55 2.43 -10.97
C ALA A 12 4.76 2.88 -9.52
N PHE A 13 3.70 3.35 -8.86
CA PHE A 13 3.79 3.82 -7.48
C PHE A 13 4.01 2.67 -6.48
N PRO A 14 3.21 1.58 -6.47
CA PRO A 14 3.48 0.43 -5.60
C PRO A 14 4.86 -0.16 -5.81
N GLN A 15 5.34 -0.26 -7.05
CA GLN A 15 6.68 -0.80 -7.34
C GLN A 15 7.81 -0.05 -6.63
N ARG A 16 7.75 1.29 -6.57
CA ARG A 16 8.77 2.09 -5.85
C ARG A 16 8.80 1.79 -4.36
N VAL A 17 7.63 1.58 -3.77
CA VAL A 17 7.49 1.30 -2.33
C VAL A 17 7.98 -0.11 -2.02
N LEU A 18 7.59 -1.08 -2.84
CA LEU A 18 8.05 -2.46 -2.72
C LEU A 18 9.57 -2.54 -2.84
N ALA A 19 10.18 -1.82 -3.79
CA ALA A 19 11.63 -1.72 -3.91
C ALA A 19 12.27 -1.19 -2.62
N CYS A 20 11.74 -0.11 -2.04
CA CYS A 20 12.25 0.41 -0.77
C CYS A 20 12.09 -0.58 0.40
N LEU A 21 10.96 -1.29 0.49
CA LEU A 21 10.74 -2.27 1.55
C LEU A 21 11.69 -3.46 1.43
N ILE A 22 11.95 -3.92 0.20
CA ILE A 22 12.94 -4.95 -0.10
C ILE A 22 14.34 -4.48 0.28
N GLU A 23 14.75 -3.27 -0.14
CA GLU A 23 16.06 -2.69 0.19
C GLU A 23 16.28 -2.52 1.70
N LYS A 24 15.21 -2.27 2.46
CA LYS A 24 15.24 -2.13 3.92
C LYS A 24 15.08 -3.45 4.67
N GLY A 25 14.85 -4.57 3.97
CA GLY A 25 14.64 -5.88 4.59
C GLY A 25 13.40 -5.92 5.50
N VAL A 26 12.38 -5.12 5.19
CA VAL A 26 11.13 -5.06 5.97
C VAL A 26 10.16 -6.11 5.43
N GLU A 27 9.56 -6.91 6.31
CA GLU A 27 8.50 -7.84 5.91
C GLU A 27 7.21 -7.10 5.57
N PHE A 28 6.65 -7.41 4.40
CA PHE A 28 5.42 -6.82 3.93
C PHE A 28 4.52 -7.85 3.21
N GLU A 29 3.25 -7.50 3.14
CA GLU A 29 2.20 -8.19 2.41
C GLU A 29 1.61 -7.22 1.37
N VAL A 30 1.35 -7.72 0.16
CA VAL A 30 0.69 -6.93 -0.89
C VAL A 30 -0.77 -7.32 -0.97
N VAL A 31 -1.65 -6.36 -0.72
CA VAL A 31 -3.09 -6.49 -0.94
C VAL A 31 -3.39 -5.99 -2.33
N HIS A 32 -3.70 -6.91 -3.24
CA HIS A 32 -4.00 -6.57 -4.62
C HIS A 32 -5.24 -5.68 -4.71
N MET A 33 -5.11 -4.60 -5.46
CA MET A 33 -6.19 -3.66 -5.76
C MET A 33 -6.23 -3.47 -7.27
N ASP A 34 -7.40 -3.69 -7.86
CA ASP A 34 -7.59 -3.50 -9.28
C ASP A 34 -7.90 -2.03 -9.59
N LEU A 35 -6.91 -1.37 -10.19
CA LEU A 35 -7.01 0.05 -10.54
C LEU A 35 -7.90 0.28 -11.76
N ASP A 36 -8.05 -0.74 -12.63
CA ASP A 36 -8.85 -0.64 -13.85
C ASP A 36 -10.35 -0.68 -13.53
N SER A 37 -10.74 -1.47 -12.54
CA SER A 37 -12.12 -1.49 -12.01
C SER A 37 -12.44 -0.31 -11.08
N GLY A 38 -11.44 0.48 -10.68
CA GLY A 38 -11.63 1.63 -9.79
C GLY A 38 -11.76 1.24 -8.31
N ASP A 39 -11.23 0.08 -7.91
CA ASP A 39 -11.32 -0.44 -6.55
C ASP A 39 -10.86 0.55 -5.48
N GLN A 40 -9.84 1.35 -5.78
CA GLN A 40 -9.31 2.40 -4.89
C GLN A 40 -10.36 3.43 -4.45
N LYS A 41 -11.48 3.53 -5.17
CA LYS A 41 -12.58 4.46 -4.86
C LYS A 41 -13.66 3.83 -3.99
N ARG A 42 -13.56 2.52 -3.69
CA ARG A 42 -14.55 1.86 -2.83
C ARG A 42 -14.47 2.44 -1.41
N PRO A 43 -15.61 2.63 -0.70
CA PRO A 43 -15.63 3.25 0.62
C PRO A 43 -14.66 2.63 1.62
N HIS A 44 -14.48 1.30 1.56
CA HIS A 44 -13.53 0.57 2.40
C HIS A 44 -12.09 1.10 2.31
N PHE A 45 -11.63 1.55 1.12
CA PHE A 45 -10.29 2.10 0.94
C PHE A 45 -10.23 3.61 1.21
N LEU A 46 -11.32 4.34 0.97
CA LEU A 46 -11.40 5.77 1.28
C LEU A 46 -11.43 6.07 2.79
N LEU A 47 -11.88 5.10 3.59
CA LEU A 47 -11.92 5.19 5.05
C LEU A 47 -10.57 4.86 5.70
N LEU A 48 -9.61 4.36 4.94
CA LEU A 48 -8.26 4.16 5.46
C LEU A 48 -7.64 5.55 5.71
N PRO A 49 -6.96 5.74 6.86
CA PRO A 49 -6.39 7.02 7.22
C PRO A 49 -5.42 7.50 6.13
N LEU A 50 -5.61 8.75 5.69
CA LEU A 50 -4.78 9.45 4.72
C LEU A 50 -3.29 9.34 5.16
N PRO A 51 -2.33 9.15 4.25
CA PRO A 51 -0.92 8.99 4.62
C PRO A 51 -0.30 10.32 5.06
N SER A 52 -0.69 10.81 6.23
CA SER A 52 0.10 11.78 6.98
C SER A 52 1.02 10.98 7.90
N LEU A 53 2.15 10.58 7.33
CA LEU A 53 3.37 10.15 8.00
C LEU A 53 3.31 8.77 8.68
N PHE A 54 4.50 8.16 8.75
CA PHE A 54 4.85 6.94 9.48
C PHE A 54 4.33 6.97 10.92
N GLN A 55 3.04 6.75 11.15
CA GLN A 55 2.50 6.66 12.48
C GLN A 55 2.57 5.20 12.91
N GLN A 56 3.62 4.94 13.68
CA GLN A 56 3.86 3.78 14.54
C GLN A 56 2.75 2.71 14.46
N ASN A 57 3.12 1.60 13.81
CA ASN A 57 2.64 0.25 14.10
C ASN A 57 1.60 -0.41 13.18
N ASN A 58 1.21 0.18 12.05
CA ASN A 58 0.64 -0.53 10.90
C ASN A 58 0.68 0.37 9.66
N LEU A 59 1.55 0.06 8.70
CA LEU A 59 1.71 0.87 7.49
C LEU A 59 0.61 0.48 6.49
N TYR A 60 -0.30 1.41 6.20
CA TYR A 60 -1.29 1.31 5.12
C TYR A 60 -0.87 2.31 4.05
N LEU A 61 -0.35 1.82 2.93
CA LEU A 61 -0.07 2.68 1.78
C LEU A 61 -1.04 2.33 0.66
N ILE A 62 -1.91 3.28 0.33
CA ILE A 62 -2.84 3.22 -0.79
C ILE A 62 -2.31 4.20 -1.82
N ILE A 63 -2.15 3.73 -3.05
CA ILE A 63 -1.55 4.47 -4.15
C ILE A 63 -2.33 4.21 -5.42
#